data_AF-A0AAC9HGL1-F1
#
_entry.id   AF-A0AAC9HGL1-F1
#
_cell.length_a   1.000
_cell.length_b   1.000
_cell.length_c   1.000
_cell.angle_alpha   90.00
_cell.angle_beta   90.00
_cell.angle_gamma   90.00
#
_symmetry.space_group_name_H-M   'P 1'
#
loop_
_entity.id
_entity.type
_entity.pdbx_description
1 polymer ?
#
loop_
_entity_poly.entity_id
_entity_poly.type
_entity_poly.pdbx_seq_one_letter_code
_entity_poly.pdbx_strand_id
1 'polypeptide(L)'
;MSEIETAARQLLDAYGQEIELLQIWQRNLKQQQQAIQAGAWGDLNNLITEAAPWRERLTRARQATRQLEELLVLVSGYEVLEWEKIELLPPAARKELSRVARQVRSLWEECRYVQDANIKKCNLAIATIRAELEQVRTARQMGRAYRRENKTILPRCLDRRL
;
A
#
# COMPACT_ATOMS: atom_id res chain seq x y z
N MET A 1 3.58 19.96 35.16
CA MET A 1 3.88 19.34 33.87
C MET A 1 3.61 20.40 32.81
N SER A 2 4.59 20.74 31.99
CA SER A 2 4.45 21.85 31.04
C SER A 2 3.51 21.47 29.89
N GLU A 3 2.95 22.47 29.19
CA GLU A 3 2.14 22.24 27.99
C GLU A 3 2.93 21.48 26.92
N ILE A 4 4.23 21.80 26.77
CA ILE A 4 5.15 21.13 25.86
C ILE A 4 5.38 19.67 26.25
N GLU A 5 5.60 19.37 27.53
CA GLU A 5 5.75 17.98 28.01
C GLU A 5 4.48 17.17 27.76
N THR A 6 3.32 17.78 27.93
CA THR A 6 2.02 17.13 27.71
C THR A 6 1.82 16.83 26.23
N ALA A 7 2.06 17.81 25.35
CA ALA A 7 1.98 17.64 23.90
C ALA A 7 2.98 16.59 23.39
N ALA A 8 4.22 16.62 23.87
CA ALA A 8 5.27 15.66 23.52
C ALA A 8 4.87 14.22 23.90
N ARG A 9 4.30 14.02 25.09
CA ARG A 9 3.85 12.70 25.54
C ARG A 9 2.71 12.17 24.68
N GLN A 10 1.70 13.00 24.43
CA GLN A 10 0.57 12.63 23.56
C GLN A 10 1.04 12.28 22.14
N LEU A 11 2.02 13.02 21.62
CA LEU A 11 2.60 12.75 20.31
C LEU A 11 3.38 11.42 20.27
N LEU A 12 4.13 11.10 21.32
CA LEU A 12 4.80 9.79 21.44
C LEU A 12 3.80 8.63 21.45
N ASP A 13 2.70 8.78 22.21
CA ASP A 13 1.64 7.77 22.26
C ASP A 13 0.97 7.60 20.88
N ALA A 14 0.67 8.71 20.19
CA ALA A 14 0.09 8.69 18.85
C ALA A 14 1.03 8.04 17.83
N TYR A 15 2.33 8.32 17.90
CA TYR A 15 3.31 7.64 17.06
C TYR A 15 3.40 6.14 17.31
N GLY A 16 3.30 5.71 18.57
CA GLY A 16 3.25 4.28 18.90
C GLY A 16 2.10 3.59 18.15
N GLN A 17 0.91 4.17 18.23
CA GLN A 17 -0.28 3.65 17.52
C GLN A 17 -0.11 3.66 15.99
N GLU A 18 0.47 4.73 15.44
CA GLU A 18 0.71 4.83 14.00
C GLU A 18 1.73 3.78 13.52
N ILE A 19 2.81 3.56 14.27
CA ILE A 19 3.82 2.55 13.96
C ILE A 19 3.22 1.14 13.93
N GLU A 20 2.40 0.80 14.93
CA GLU A 20 1.74 -0.52 14.98
C GLU A 20 0.87 -0.75 13.74
N LEU A 21 0.06 0.25 13.37
CA LEU A 21 -0.79 0.18 12.18
C LEU A 21 0.03 0.11 10.88
N LEU A 22 1.14 0.86 10.79
CA LEU A 22 2.05 0.80 9.66
C LEU A 22 2.70 -0.57 9.49
N GLN A 23 3.10 -1.21 10.59
CA GLN A 23 3.68 -2.55 10.55
C GLN A 23 2.67 -3.60 10.08
N ILE A 24 1.41 -3.50 10.53
CA ILE A 24 0.32 -4.36 10.05
C ILE A 24 0.10 -4.15 8.56
N TRP A 25 0.03 -2.88 8.12
CA TRP A 25 -0.13 -2.53 6.71
C TRP A 25 1.03 -3.05 5.85
N GLN A 26 2.27 -2.87 6.31
CA GLN A 26 3.46 -3.37 5.61
C GLN A 26 3.42 -4.89 5.43
N ARG A 27 3.01 -5.64 6.47
CA ARG A 27 2.87 -7.10 6.39
C ARG A 27 1.82 -7.50 5.36
N ASN A 28 0.66 -6.85 5.37
CA ASN A 28 -0.39 -7.09 4.38
C ASN A 28 0.10 -6.79 2.95
N LEU A 29 0.84 -5.69 2.73
CA LEU A 29 1.43 -5.37 1.43
C LEU A 29 2.42 -6.43 0.93
N LYS A 30 3.24 -6.99 1.83
CA LYS A 30 4.16 -8.09 1.51
C LYS A 30 3.40 -9.37 1.16
N GLN A 31 2.28 -9.67 1.84
CA GLN A 31 1.42 -10.80 1.49
C GLN A 31 0.73 -10.59 0.13
N GLN A 32 0.23 -9.39 -0.15
CA GLN A 32 -0.32 -9.06 -1.47
C GLN A 32 0.73 -9.26 -2.56
N GLN A 33 1.98 -8.87 -2.30
CA GLN A 33 3.07 -9.07 -3.24
C GLN A 33 3.29 -10.56 -3.59
N GLN A 34 3.23 -11.44 -2.59
CA GLN A 34 3.33 -12.89 -2.78
C GLN A 34 2.15 -13.42 -3.60
N ALA A 35 0.93 -13.00 -3.29
CA ALA A 35 -0.27 -13.40 -4.04
C ALA A 35 -0.19 -12.95 -5.52
N ILE A 36 0.28 -11.73 -5.79
CA ILE A 36 0.48 -11.22 -7.15
C ILE A 36 1.53 -12.06 -7.91
N GLN A 37 2.64 -12.42 -7.25
CA GLN A 37 3.68 -13.25 -7.87
C GLN A 37 3.21 -14.67 -8.16
N ALA A 38 2.33 -15.21 -7.31
CA ALA A 38 1.74 -16.54 -7.50
C ALA A 38 0.56 -16.56 -8.49
N GLY A 39 0.09 -15.38 -8.95
CA GLY A 39 -1.15 -15.28 -9.75
C GLY A 39 -2.41 -15.64 -8.97
N ALA A 40 -2.34 -15.63 -7.63
CA ALA A 40 -3.44 -15.98 -6.73
C ALA A 40 -4.39 -14.78 -6.54
N TRP A 41 -5.14 -14.43 -7.59
CA TRP A 41 -5.99 -13.23 -7.61
C TRP A 41 -7.12 -13.26 -6.57
N GLY A 42 -7.63 -14.46 -6.23
CA GLY A 42 -8.62 -14.63 -5.16
C GLY A 42 -8.05 -14.23 -3.79
N ASP A 43 -6.86 -14.73 -3.46
CA ASP A 43 -6.16 -14.39 -2.22
C ASP A 43 -5.81 -12.90 -2.15
N LEU A 44 -5.38 -12.32 -3.28
CA LEU A 44 -5.15 -10.88 -3.38
C LEU A 44 -6.41 -10.08 -3.04
N ASN A 45 -7.58 -10.49 -3.55
CA ASN A 45 -8.84 -9.81 -3.28
C ASN A 45 -9.26 -9.92 -1.80
N ASN A 46 -9.04 -11.08 -1.19
CA ASN A 46 -9.27 -11.29 0.24
C ASN A 46 -8.38 -10.36 1.07
N LEU A 47 -7.07 -10.32 0.79
CA LEU A 47 -6.11 -9.47 1.49
C LEU A 47 -6.44 -7.96 1.38
N ILE A 48 -6.92 -7.50 0.22
CA ILE A 48 -7.34 -6.11 0.01
C ILE A 48 -8.59 -5.78 0.84
N THR A 49 -9.55 -6.72 0.89
CA THR A 49 -10.81 -6.59 1.62
C THR A 49 -10.54 -6.56 3.13
N GLU A 50 -9.75 -7.50 3.64
CA GLU A 50 -9.32 -7.55 5.04
C GLU A 50 -8.57 -6.28 5.46
N ALA A 51 -7.80 -5.68 4.55
CA ALA A 51 -7.05 -4.46 4.82
C ALA A 51 -7.88 -3.17 4.81
N ALA A 52 -9.12 -3.17 4.30
CA ALA A 52 -9.96 -1.98 4.22
C ALA A 52 -10.16 -1.27 5.59
N PRO A 53 -10.60 -1.96 6.67
CA PRO A 53 -10.78 -1.31 7.97
C PRO A 53 -9.46 -0.80 8.56
N TRP A 54 -8.34 -1.48 8.31
CA TRP A 54 -7.03 -1.06 8.80
C TRP A 54 -6.52 0.20 8.10
N ARG A 55 -6.78 0.34 6.79
CA ARG A 55 -6.45 1.56 6.04
C ARG A 55 -7.18 2.78 6.58
N GLU A 56 -8.45 2.64 6.95
CA GLU A 56 -9.20 3.72 7.57
C GLU A 56 -8.64 4.10 8.94
N ARG A 57 -8.34 3.10 9.79
CA ARG A 57 -7.69 3.32 11.08
C ARG A 57 -6.33 4.02 10.94
N LEU A 58 -5.51 3.57 10.00
CA LEU A 58 -4.20 4.18 9.72
C LEU A 58 -4.33 5.63 9.24
N THR A 59 -5.36 5.93 8.43
CA THR A 59 -5.63 7.30 7.95
C THR A 59 -6.00 8.22 9.12
N ARG A 60 -6.88 7.75 10.01
CA ARG A 60 -7.27 8.49 11.23
C ARG A 60 -6.09 8.67 12.17
N ALA A 61 -5.29 7.63 12.39
CA ALA A 61 -4.09 7.70 13.22
C ALA A 61 -3.10 8.72 12.65
N ARG A 62 -2.79 8.67 11.34
CA ARG A 62 -1.90 9.66 10.71
C ARG A 62 -2.41 11.09 10.85
N GLN A 63 -3.72 11.29 10.72
CA GLN A 63 -4.31 12.62 10.88
C GLN A 63 -4.16 13.12 12.33
N ALA A 64 -4.43 12.27 13.31
CA ALA A 64 -4.25 12.61 14.73
C ALA A 64 -2.78 12.91 15.06
N THR A 65 -1.84 12.09 14.56
CA THR A 65 -0.41 12.34 14.71
C THR A 65 0.00 13.69 14.12
N ARG A 66 -0.47 14.02 12.91
CA ARG A 66 -0.15 15.32 12.26
C ARG A 66 -0.66 16.50 13.07
N GLN A 67 -1.88 16.41 13.62
CA GLN A 67 -2.42 17.47 14.48
C GLN A 67 -1.56 17.67 15.75
N LEU A 68 -1.02 16.59 16.30
CA LEU A 68 -0.11 16.64 17.45
C LEU A 68 1.29 17.13 17.07
N GLU A 69 1.79 16.78 15.88
CA GLU A 69 3.02 17.34 15.29
C GLU A 69 2.89 18.87 15.19
N GLU A 70 1.78 19.36 14.61
CA GLU A 70 1.46 20.78 14.47
C GLU A 70 1.34 21.49 15.84
N LEU A 71 0.64 20.87 16.79
CA LEU A 71 0.52 21.40 18.14
C LEU A 71 1.88 21.56 18.81
N LEU A 72 2.74 20.53 18.74
CA LEU A 72 4.07 20.58 19.35
C LEU A 72 4.95 21.65 18.69
N VAL A 73 4.85 21.84 17.38
CA VAL A 73 5.54 22.93 16.66
C VAL A 73 5.07 24.28 17.18
N LEU A 74 3.77 24.49 17.34
CA LEU A 74 3.20 25.75 17.84
C LEU A 74 3.68 26.09 19.25
N VAL A 75 3.71 25.11 20.16
CA VAL A 75 4.08 25.37 21.57
C VAL A 75 5.59 25.39 21.82
N SER A 76 6.39 24.75 20.96
CA SER A 76 7.85 24.68 21.12
C SER A 76 8.64 25.62 20.22
N GLY A 77 8.07 26.04 19.08
CA GLY A 77 8.76 26.82 18.05
C GLY A 77 9.73 26.01 17.18
N TYR A 78 9.79 24.69 17.34
CA TYR A 78 10.70 23.81 16.59
C TYR A 78 9.95 22.91 15.61
N GLU A 79 10.50 22.74 14.41
CA GLU A 79 9.96 21.83 13.42
C GLU A 79 10.17 20.35 13.79
N VAL A 80 9.45 19.45 13.11
CA VAL A 80 9.52 17.99 13.31
C VAL A 80 10.94 17.43 13.19
N LEU A 81 11.73 17.99 12.28
CA LEU A 81 13.13 17.59 12.09
C LEU A 81 14.06 18.04 13.22
N GLU A 82 13.59 18.94 14.07
CA GLU A 82 14.39 19.67 15.05
C GLU A 82 14.00 19.36 16.49
N TRP A 83 13.22 18.31 16.73
CA TRP A 83 12.77 17.94 18.08
C TRP A 83 13.89 17.68 19.08
N GLU A 84 15.09 17.34 18.61
CA GLU A 84 16.27 17.21 19.48
C GLU A 84 16.69 18.54 20.12
N LYS A 85 16.29 19.68 19.51
CA LYS A 85 16.61 21.04 19.95
C LYS A 85 15.61 21.63 20.95
N ILE A 86 14.50 20.95 21.26
CA ILE A 86 13.49 21.47 22.20
C ILE A 86 14.05 21.49 23.62
N GLU A 87 14.67 22.59 24.03
CA GLU A 87 15.37 22.72 25.32
C GLU A 87 14.48 22.52 26.55
N LEU A 88 13.18 22.74 26.38
CA LEU A 88 12.18 22.62 27.44
C LEU A 88 11.75 21.17 27.73
N LEU A 89 12.18 20.20 26.93
CA LEU A 89 11.93 18.77 27.16
C LEU A 89 13.14 18.07 27.80
N PRO A 90 12.95 16.97 28.56
CA PRO A 90 14.06 16.13 28.99
C PRO A 90 14.86 15.57 27.80
N PRO A 91 16.20 15.44 27.89
CA PRO A 91 17.03 14.92 26.78
C PRO A 91 16.61 13.54 26.26
N ALA A 92 16.08 12.68 27.14
CA ALA A 92 15.55 11.37 26.77
C ALA A 92 14.33 11.49 25.84
N ALA A 93 13.36 12.33 26.21
CA ALA A 93 12.14 12.57 25.43
C ALA A 93 12.45 13.18 24.05
N ARG A 94 13.41 14.10 23.98
CA ARG A 94 13.89 14.70 22.72
C ARG A 94 14.43 13.67 21.74
N LYS A 95 15.34 12.81 22.24
CA LYS A 95 15.94 11.73 21.44
C LYS A 95 14.87 10.74 20.98
N GLU A 96 13.93 10.41 21.86
CA GLU A 96 12.86 9.49 21.54
C GLU A 96 11.92 10.04 20.46
N LEU A 97 11.42 11.27 20.62
CA LEU A 97 10.59 11.95 19.63
C LEU A 97 11.25 11.94 18.26
N SER A 98 12.50 12.39 18.18
CA SER A 98 13.28 12.43 16.94
C SER A 98 13.45 11.04 16.32
N ARG A 99 13.82 10.03 17.13
CA ARG A 99 13.95 8.64 16.69
C ARG A 99 12.64 8.13 16.10
N VAL A 100 11.54 8.33 16.82
CA VAL A 100 10.21 7.82 16.45
C VAL A 100 9.66 8.53 15.21
N ALA A 101 9.84 9.85 15.06
CA ALA A 101 9.50 10.56 13.82
C ALA A 101 10.26 10.02 12.60
N ARG A 102 11.57 9.74 12.73
CA ARG A 102 12.35 9.13 11.66
C ARG A 102 11.82 7.74 11.33
N GLN A 103 11.50 6.93 12.35
CA GLN A 103 10.96 5.59 12.16
C GLN A 103 9.62 5.60 11.41
N VAL A 104 8.69 6.48 11.77
CA VAL A 104 7.38 6.61 11.10
C VAL A 104 7.55 6.99 9.64
N ARG A 105 8.43 7.96 9.33
CA ARG A 105 8.74 8.34 7.95
C ARG A 105 9.32 7.18 7.14
N SER A 106 10.31 6.48 7.69
CA SER A 106 10.90 5.29 7.05
C SER A 106 9.84 4.24 6.75
N LEU A 107 8.96 3.92 7.70
CA LEU A 107 7.91 2.93 7.52
C LEU A 107 6.89 3.33 6.45
N TRP A 108 6.51 4.61 6.37
CA TRP A 108 5.65 5.12 5.29
C TRP A 108 6.31 4.98 3.93
N GLU A 109 7.59 5.35 3.82
CA GLU A 109 8.36 5.23 2.58
C GLU A 109 8.48 3.77 2.13
N GLU A 110 8.78 2.85 3.06
CA GLU A 110 8.81 1.41 2.80
C GLU A 110 7.45 0.89 2.32
N CYS A 111 6.36 1.26 2.98
CA CYS A 111 5.01 0.86 2.57
C CYS A 111 4.67 1.38 1.17
N ARG A 112 5.01 2.64 0.89
CA ARG A 112 4.83 3.24 -0.44
C ARG A 112 5.62 2.47 -1.49
N TYR A 113 6.89 2.18 -1.23
CA TYR A 113 7.75 1.45 -2.16
C TYR A 113 7.19 0.07 -2.51
N VAL A 114 6.71 -0.69 -1.50
CA VAL A 114 6.11 -2.02 -1.71
C VAL A 114 4.80 -1.89 -2.50
N GLN A 115 3.95 -0.93 -2.17
CA GLN A 115 2.70 -0.70 -2.89
C GLN A 115 2.94 -0.35 -4.36
N ASP A 116 3.88 0.55 -4.64
CA ASP A 116 4.25 0.94 -6.01
C ASP A 116 4.79 -0.26 -6.81
N ALA A 117 5.60 -1.11 -6.16
CA ALA A 117 6.10 -2.35 -6.76
C ALA A 117 4.95 -3.34 -7.06
N ASN A 118 3.97 -3.47 -6.16
CA ASN A 118 2.81 -4.33 -6.35
C ASN A 118 1.93 -3.85 -7.51
N ILE A 119 1.67 -2.54 -7.61
CA ILE A 119 0.93 -1.95 -8.73
C ILE A 119 1.63 -2.24 -10.06
N LYS A 120 2.96 -2.06 -10.13
CA LYS A 120 3.73 -2.39 -11.34
C LYS A 120 3.58 -3.86 -11.74
N LYS A 121 3.66 -4.79 -10.78
CA LYS A 121 3.49 -6.22 -11.04
C LYS A 121 2.07 -6.56 -11.54
N CYS A 122 1.04 -5.97 -10.94
CA CYS A 122 -0.34 -6.15 -11.41
C CYS A 122 -0.52 -5.63 -12.85
N ASN A 123 0.02 -4.46 -13.17
CA ASN A 123 -0.07 -3.90 -14.51
C ASN A 123 0.63 -4.78 -15.56
N LEU A 124 1.78 -5.35 -15.21
CA LEU A 124 2.49 -6.31 -16.05
C LEU A 124 1.63 -7.57 -16.28
N ALA A 125 1.04 -8.14 -15.24
CA ALA A 125 0.17 -9.31 -15.36
C ALA A 125 -1.05 -9.03 -16.25
N ILE A 126 -1.69 -7.86 -16.09
CA ILE A 126 -2.81 -7.43 -16.94
C ILE A 126 -2.36 -7.30 -18.40
N ALA A 127 -1.17 -6.74 -18.66
CA ALA A 127 -0.63 -6.61 -20.00
C ALA A 127 -0.40 -7.99 -20.65
N THR A 128 0.14 -8.95 -19.90
CA THR A 128 0.32 -10.34 -20.37
C THR A 128 -1.02 -11.00 -20.72
N ILE A 129 -2.02 -10.93 -19.83
CA ILE A 129 -3.36 -11.49 -20.07
C ILE A 129 -4.00 -10.87 -21.32
N ARG A 130 -3.85 -9.56 -21.53
CA ARG A 130 -4.35 -8.89 -22.73
C ARG A 130 -3.66 -9.39 -24.00
N ALA A 131 -2.35 -9.60 -23.97
CA ALA A 131 -1.60 -10.14 -25.09
C ALA A 131 -2.05 -11.57 -25.44
N GLU A 132 -2.24 -12.43 -24.42
CA GLU A 132 -2.77 -13.79 -24.60
C GLU A 132 -4.17 -13.78 -25.23
N LEU A 133 -5.06 -12.89 -24.76
CA LEU A 133 -6.39 -12.75 -25.33
C LEU A 133 -6.35 -12.33 -26.81
N GLU A 134 -5.46 -11.41 -27.19
CA GLU A 134 -5.29 -11.01 -28.59
C GLU A 134 -4.73 -12.13 -29.47
N GLN A 135 -3.83 -12.96 -28.94
CA GLN A 135 -3.36 -14.17 -29.65
C GLN A 135 -4.53 -15.14 -29.91
N VAL A 136 -5.38 -15.40 -28.91
CA VAL A 136 -6.56 -16.26 -29.05
C VAL A 136 -7.55 -15.68 -30.08
N ARG A 137 -7.79 -14.36 -30.04
CA ARG A 137 -8.66 -13.66 -31.01
C ARG A 137 -8.13 -13.78 -32.43
N THR A 138 -6.82 -13.56 -32.62
CA THR A 138 -6.15 -13.65 -33.91
C THR A 138 -6.22 -15.07 -34.46
N ALA A 139 -5.91 -16.08 -33.65
CA ALA A 139 -6.03 -17.50 -34.03
C ALA A 139 -7.46 -17.84 -34.47
N ARG A 140 -8.48 -17.34 -33.75
CA ARG A 140 -9.89 -17.54 -34.10
C ARG A 140 -10.25 -16.87 -35.43
N GLN A 141 -9.73 -15.66 -35.70
CA GLN A 141 -9.97 -14.96 -36.97
C GLN A 141 -9.32 -15.70 -38.15
N MET A 142 -8.06 -16.12 -38.02
CA MET A 142 -7.37 -16.93 -39.05
C MET A 142 -8.12 -18.23 -39.32
N GLY A 143 -8.56 -18.95 -38.27
CA GLY A 143 -9.37 -20.16 -38.43
C GLY A 143 -10.75 -19.93 -39.07
N ARG A 144 -11.32 -18.71 -38.95
CA ARG A 144 -12.55 -18.33 -39.69
C ARG A 144 -12.24 -18.00 -41.14
N ALA A 145 -11.15 -17.28 -41.43
CA ALA A 145 -10.71 -16.95 -42.78
C ALA A 145 -10.41 -18.22 -43.59
N TYR A 146 -9.62 -19.14 -43.03
CA TYR A 146 -9.30 -20.43 -43.64
C TYR A 146 -10.55 -21.25 -44.00
N ARG A 147 -11.56 -21.28 -43.13
CA ARG A 147 -12.85 -21.96 -43.40
C ARG A 147 -13.64 -21.34 -44.55
N ARG A 148 -13.61 -20.01 -44.67
CA ARG A 148 -14.29 -19.29 -45.77
C ARG A 148 -13.60 -19.55 -47.10
N GLU A 149 -12.28 -19.52 -47.12
CA GLU A 149 -11.47 -19.73 -48.34
C GLU A 149 -11.58 -21.17 -48.85
N ASN A 150 -11.59 -22.16 -47.95
CA ASN A 150 -11.57 -23.58 -48.33
C ASN A 150 -12.95 -24.25 -48.40
N LYS A 151 -14.06 -23.50 -48.27
CA LYS A 151 -15.46 -24.01 -48.27
C LYS A 151 -15.68 -25.26 -47.40
N THR A 152 -14.89 -25.42 -46.34
CA THR A 152 -14.95 -26.60 -45.48
C THR A 152 -16.05 -26.41 -44.43
N ILE A 153 -17.21 -27.05 -44.67
CA ILE A 153 -18.31 -27.15 -43.70
C ILE A 153 -17.86 -28.12 -42.60
N LEU A 154 -17.25 -27.62 -41.53
CA LEU A 154 -17.09 -28.43 -40.32
C LEU A 154 -18.45 -28.57 -39.59
N PRO A 155 -18.78 -29.74 -39.02
CA PRO A 155 -20.07 -29.97 -38.39
C PRO A 155 -20.28 -29.04 -37.19
N ARG A 156 -21.53 -28.58 -37.02
CA ARG A 156 -21.99 -27.58 -36.02
C ARG A 156 -21.71 -27.91 -34.53
N CYS A 157 -21.02 -28.99 -34.21
CA CYS A 157 -20.84 -29.48 -32.84
C CYS A 157 -19.66 -28.88 -32.06
N LEU A 158 -18.74 -28.13 -32.71
CA LEU A 158 -17.53 -27.62 -32.04
C LEU A 158 -17.61 -26.17 -31.54
N ASP A 159 -18.63 -25.37 -31.93
CA ASP A 159 -18.72 -23.94 -31.60
C ASP A 159 -19.44 -23.63 -30.26
N ARG A 160 -19.88 -24.63 -29.48
CA ARG A 160 -20.69 -24.43 -28.26
C ARG A 160 -19.98 -24.62 -26.91
N ARG A 161 -18.67 -24.89 -26.87
CA ARG A 161 -17.95 -25.19 -25.61
C ARG A 161 -16.72 -24.31 -25.32
N LEU A 162 -16.61 -23.15 -25.95
CA LEU A 162 -15.67 -22.08 -25.60
C LEU A 162 -16.46 -20.82 -25.26
#